data_AF-G5IKG0-F1
#
_entry.id   AF-G5IKG0-F1
#
_cell.length_a   1.000
_cell.length_b   1.000
_cell.length_c   1.000
_cell.angle_alpha   90.00
_cell.angle_beta   90.00
_cell.angle_gamma   90.00
#
_symmetry.space_group_name_H-M   'P 1'
#
loop_
_entity.id
_entity.type
_entity.pdbx_description
1 polymer ?
#
loop_
_entity_poly.entity_id
_entity_poly.type
_entity_poly.pdbx_seq_one_letter_code
_entity_poly.pdbx_strand_id
1 'polypeptide(L)'
;MTHTLHRVKTRSGQKDDYVVLIMPARGINNQNSVEIFRKYLDLMDQFGPVNMGAIGCGNFATNSLEEIKANLTPDVPMVHGVFDTRDKLIEVMKALKEADYGYSVVVSGLVDDVDCCAKTAGIQRHSVDISLGIWGNVDKLPETQVLEITTMCGHAMISAGLVTKMVEDIRAGRRTAKDAAEELSKPCACGIFNPHKAERLLLELAEKL
;
A
#
# COMPACT_ATOMS: atom_id res chain seq x y z
N MET A 1 0.49 -2.45 -13.60
CA MET A 1 1.62 -2.00 -12.74
C MET A 1 1.86 -3.10 -11.71
N THR A 2 2.96 -3.85 -11.81
CA THR A 2 3.21 -5.10 -11.06
C THR A 2 3.91 -4.88 -9.72
N HIS A 3 4.22 -3.65 -9.32
CA HIS A 3 5.11 -3.41 -8.18
C HIS A 3 4.47 -3.77 -6.82
N THR A 4 3.17 -3.55 -6.63
CA THR A 4 2.44 -4.03 -5.44
C THR A 4 2.22 -5.55 -5.43
N LEU A 5 2.38 -6.21 -6.59
CA LEU A 5 2.16 -7.64 -6.77
C LEU A 5 3.29 -8.50 -6.18
N HIS A 6 4.50 -7.97 -6.11
CA HIS A 6 5.70 -8.68 -5.65
C HIS A 6 5.93 -8.58 -4.13
N ARG A 7 4.89 -8.24 -3.36
CA ARG A 7 4.96 -8.20 -1.90
C ARG A 7 5.17 -9.59 -1.33
N VAL A 8 6.24 -9.75 -0.56
CA VAL A 8 6.48 -10.95 0.24
C VAL A 8 5.52 -10.92 1.43
N LYS A 9 4.87 -12.05 1.73
CA LYS A 9 4.02 -12.20 2.92
C LYS A 9 4.40 -13.50 3.63
N THR A 10 4.83 -13.42 4.88
CA THR A 10 4.97 -14.62 5.71
C THR A 10 3.59 -15.07 6.21
N ARG A 11 3.49 -16.26 6.81
CA ARG A 11 2.20 -16.84 7.24
C ARG A 11 1.40 -15.92 8.19
N SER A 12 2.06 -15.12 9.02
CA SER A 12 1.42 -14.22 9.99
C SER A 12 0.95 -12.87 9.42
N GLY A 13 1.12 -12.58 8.13
CA GLY A 13 0.83 -11.26 7.53
C GLY A 13 0.05 -11.30 6.21
N GLN A 14 -0.83 -12.29 6.05
CA GLN A 14 -1.53 -12.52 4.78
C GLN A 14 -2.77 -11.62 4.57
N LYS A 15 -3.45 -11.23 5.66
CA LYS A 15 -4.79 -10.62 5.63
C LYS A 15 -4.90 -9.22 6.24
N ASP A 16 -3.77 -8.52 6.35
CA ASP A 16 -3.64 -7.21 6.99
C ASP A 16 -2.96 -6.17 6.08
N ASP A 17 -2.95 -6.43 4.77
CA ASP A 17 -2.26 -5.60 3.78
C ASP A 17 -2.95 -5.67 2.41
N TYR A 18 -3.85 -4.71 2.19
CA TYR A 18 -4.58 -4.49 0.96
C TYR A 18 -4.27 -3.11 0.38
N VAL A 19 -3.89 -3.06 -0.90
CA VAL A 19 -3.64 -1.79 -1.60
C VAL A 19 -4.69 -1.60 -2.66
N VAL A 20 -5.41 -0.49 -2.59
CA VAL A 20 -6.33 -0.03 -3.63
C VAL A 20 -5.58 1.00 -4.48
N LEU A 21 -5.49 0.75 -5.78
CA LEU A 21 -4.87 1.64 -6.76
C LEU A 21 -5.94 2.10 -7.73
N ILE A 22 -6.02 3.41 -7.99
CA ILE A 22 -7.04 3.99 -8.86
C ILE A 22 -6.37 4.79 -9.96
N MET A 23 -6.62 4.42 -11.20
CA MET A 23 -5.98 5.06 -12.35
C MET A 23 -6.91 5.25 -13.55
N PRO A 24 -6.80 6.39 -14.27
CA PRO A 24 -7.42 6.56 -15.56
C PRO A 24 -6.72 5.73 -16.64
N ALA A 25 -7.45 5.43 -17.70
CA ALA A 25 -6.86 5.10 -18.98
C ALA A 25 -6.33 6.38 -19.64
N ARG A 26 -4.99 6.54 -19.66
CA ARG A 26 -4.31 7.70 -20.23
C ARG A 26 -4.67 7.89 -21.71
N GLY A 27 -5.00 9.12 -22.08
CA GLY A 27 -5.48 9.49 -23.42
C GLY A 27 -6.95 9.17 -23.67
N ILE A 28 -7.63 8.46 -22.75
CA ILE A 28 -9.04 8.09 -22.90
C ILE A 28 -9.92 8.90 -21.94
N ASN A 29 -9.69 8.80 -20.62
CA ASN A 29 -10.55 9.40 -19.60
C ASN A 29 -9.81 10.25 -18.53
N ASN A 30 -8.62 10.78 -18.84
CA ASN A 30 -7.80 11.55 -17.89
C ASN A 30 -7.91 13.09 -18.03
N GLN A 31 -8.90 13.62 -18.75
CA GLN A 31 -9.02 15.05 -19.06
C GLN A 31 -9.23 15.92 -17.81
N ASN A 32 -9.95 15.39 -16.81
CA ASN A 32 -10.23 16.05 -15.52
C ASN A 32 -9.62 15.28 -14.34
N SER A 33 -8.44 14.67 -14.53
CA SER A 33 -7.88 13.71 -13.56
C SER A 33 -7.68 14.27 -12.16
N VAL A 34 -7.26 15.52 -12.02
CA VAL A 34 -7.04 16.15 -10.71
C VAL A 34 -8.32 16.19 -9.88
N GLU A 35 -9.45 16.62 -10.47
CA GLU A 35 -10.73 16.70 -9.76
C GLU A 35 -11.23 15.30 -9.40
N ILE A 36 -11.14 14.35 -10.34
CA ILE A 36 -11.58 12.97 -10.12
C ILE A 36 -10.73 12.30 -9.03
N PHE A 37 -9.41 12.53 -9.01
CA PHE A 37 -8.52 12.02 -7.97
C PHE A 37 -8.86 12.59 -6.59
N ARG A 38 -9.21 13.88 -6.47
CA ARG A 38 -9.68 14.45 -5.20
C ARG A 38 -10.91 13.70 -4.68
N LYS A 39 -11.90 13.46 -5.54
CA LYS A 39 -13.10 12.69 -5.17
C LYS A 39 -12.76 11.27 -4.70
N TYR A 40 -11.82 10.60 -5.35
CA TYR A 40 -11.37 9.28 -4.91
C TYR A 40 -10.62 9.31 -3.57
N LEU A 41 -9.74 10.29 -3.35
CA LEU A 41 -9.04 10.44 -2.08
C LEU A 41 -10.03 10.73 -0.94
N ASP A 42 -10.97 11.66 -1.13
CA ASP A 42 -12.01 11.99 -0.15
C ASP A 42 -12.94 10.79 0.13
N LEU A 43 -13.23 9.98 -0.89
CA LEU A 43 -14.02 8.76 -0.72
C LEU A 43 -13.28 7.69 0.08
N MET A 44 -12.01 7.42 -0.27
CA MET A 44 -11.21 6.40 0.41
C MET A 44 -10.90 6.78 1.87
N ASP A 45 -10.68 8.07 2.15
CA ASP A 45 -10.35 8.57 3.50
C ASP A 45 -11.42 8.26 4.54
N GLN A 46 -12.70 8.27 4.14
CA GLN A 46 -13.86 7.95 5.00
C GLN A 46 -13.77 6.55 5.63
N PHE A 47 -12.98 5.63 5.06
CA PHE A 47 -12.83 4.26 5.52
C PHE A 47 -11.55 4.03 6.34
N GLY A 48 -10.83 5.09 6.69
CA GLY A 48 -9.65 5.05 7.57
C GLY A 48 -8.50 4.22 7.01
N PRO A 49 -7.95 4.57 5.83
CA PRO A 49 -6.77 3.93 5.29
C PRO A 49 -5.57 4.16 6.23
N VAL A 50 -4.72 3.14 6.38
CA VAL A 50 -3.51 3.23 7.22
C VAL A 50 -2.39 4.01 6.54
N ASN A 51 -2.48 4.18 5.23
CA ASN A 51 -1.67 5.08 4.43
C ASN A 51 -2.42 5.42 3.14
N MET A 52 -2.21 6.61 2.62
CA MET A 52 -2.84 7.07 1.39
C MET A 52 -1.89 8.04 0.69
N GLY A 53 -1.89 8.07 -0.64
CA GLY A 53 -1.01 8.97 -1.36
C GLY A 53 -1.03 8.84 -2.88
N ALA A 54 -0.20 9.66 -3.52
CA ALA A 54 0.04 9.63 -4.95
C ALA A 54 1.49 9.97 -5.23
N ILE A 55 2.06 9.33 -6.26
CA ILE A 55 3.46 9.55 -6.62
C ILE A 55 3.72 11.02 -6.94
N GLY A 56 4.70 11.60 -6.25
CA GLY A 56 5.05 13.02 -6.39
C GLY A 56 4.14 13.98 -5.61
N CYS A 57 3.09 13.50 -4.95
CA CYS A 57 2.17 14.34 -4.16
C CYS A 57 2.33 14.16 -2.65
N GLY A 58 3.00 13.09 -2.21
CA GLY A 58 3.20 12.76 -0.80
C GLY A 58 2.37 11.57 -0.32
N ASN A 59 2.47 11.30 0.98
CA ASN A 59 1.75 10.23 1.66
C ASN A 59 1.47 10.61 3.13
N PHE A 60 0.69 9.79 3.86
CA PHE A 60 0.31 10.10 5.25
C PHE A 60 1.47 10.15 6.26
N ALA A 61 2.64 9.59 5.94
CA ALA A 61 3.82 9.71 6.80
C ALA A 61 4.51 11.09 6.70
N THR A 62 4.24 11.87 5.65
CA THR A 62 4.88 13.17 5.41
C THR A 62 3.90 14.32 5.15
N ASN A 63 2.62 14.01 4.90
CA ASN A 63 1.62 14.97 4.45
C ASN A 63 0.24 14.64 5.01
N SER A 64 -0.54 15.68 5.26
CA SER A 64 -1.99 15.59 5.44
C SER A 64 -2.70 15.28 4.12
N LEU A 65 -3.96 14.84 4.20
CA LEU A 65 -4.83 14.66 3.04
C LEU A 65 -4.95 15.93 2.19
N GLU A 66 -5.13 17.09 2.83
CA GLU A 66 -5.26 18.37 2.12
C GLU A 66 -4.00 18.73 1.34
N GLU A 67 -2.81 18.50 1.91
CA GLU A 67 -1.54 18.71 1.21
C GLU A 67 -1.39 17.76 0.02
N ILE A 68 -1.75 16.48 0.16
CA ILE A 68 -1.74 15.52 -0.94
C ILE A 68 -2.66 15.99 -2.07
N LYS A 69 -3.89 16.43 -1.74
CA LYS A 69 -4.86 16.96 -2.72
C LYS A 69 -4.42 18.26 -3.38
N ALA A 70 -3.67 19.10 -2.67
CA ALA A 70 -3.10 20.34 -3.19
C ALA A 70 -1.96 20.07 -4.18
N ASN A 71 -1.18 19.01 -3.95
CA ASN A 71 -0.05 18.61 -4.80
C ASN A 71 -0.44 17.83 -6.06
N LEU A 72 -1.73 17.50 -6.25
CA LEU A 72 -2.19 16.78 -7.44
C LEU A 72 -2.00 17.61 -8.71
N THR A 73 -1.42 16.99 -9.74
CA THR A 73 -1.24 17.56 -11.08
C THR A 73 -1.87 16.64 -12.15
N PRO A 74 -2.14 17.14 -13.37
CA PRO A 74 -2.62 16.30 -14.47
C PRO A 74 -1.71 15.12 -14.82
N ASP A 75 -0.42 15.22 -14.48
CA ASP A 75 0.61 14.19 -14.73
C ASP A 75 0.62 13.08 -13.68
N VAL A 76 -0.13 13.22 -12.58
CA VAL A 76 -0.29 12.14 -11.59
C VAL A 76 -0.94 10.92 -12.26
N PRO A 77 -0.29 9.74 -12.26
CA PRO A 77 -0.80 8.57 -12.95
C PRO A 77 -1.91 7.85 -12.19
N MET A 78 -1.91 7.95 -10.86
CA MET A 78 -2.82 7.21 -9.99
C MET A 78 -2.78 7.73 -8.55
N VAL A 79 -3.83 7.43 -7.81
CA VAL A 79 -3.89 7.57 -6.33
C VAL A 79 -3.99 6.19 -5.70
N HIS A 80 -3.58 6.09 -4.44
CA HIS A 80 -3.55 4.83 -3.69
C HIS A 80 -4.16 5.00 -2.31
N GLY A 81 -4.77 3.93 -1.79
CA GLY A 81 -5.14 3.78 -0.39
C GLY A 81 -4.74 2.39 0.13
N VAL A 82 -4.29 2.31 1.37
CA VAL A 82 -3.86 1.07 2.04
C VAL A 82 -4.82 0.76 3.18
N PHE A 83 -5.32 -0.47 3.22
CA PHE A 83 -6.26 -0.94 4.24
C PHE A 83 -5.70 -2.18 4.94
N ASP A 84 -5.88 -2.23 6.25
CA ASP A 84 -5.33 -3.25 7.16
C ASP A 84 -6.37 -4.30 7.59
N THR A 85 -7.62 -4.18 7.15
CA THR A 85 -8.67 -5.15 7.46
C THR A 85 -9.56 -5.43 6.24
N ARG A 86 -10.17 -6.61 6.24
CA ARG A 86 -11.14 -7.03 5.22
C ARG A 86 -12.39 -6.15 5.24
N ASP A 87 -12.86 -5.78 6.43
CA ASP A 87 -14.07 -4.97 6.57
C ASP A 87 -13.89 -3.60 5.94
N LYS A 88 -12.77 -2.91 6.22
CA LYS A 88 -12.43 -1.64 5.57
C LYS A 88 -12.34 -1.80 4.05
N LEU A 89 -11.70 -2.87 3.57
CA LEU A 89 -11.60 -3.16 2.14
C LEU A 89 -12.97 -3.36 1.50
N ILE A 90 -13.87 -4.12 2.13
CA ILE A 90 -15.21 -4.39 1.60
C ILE A 90 -16.01 -3.08 1.50
N GLU A 91 -15.98 -2.26 2.55
CA GLU A 91 -16.72 -1.01 2.58
C GLU A 91 -16.21 0.00 1.55
N VAL A 92 -14.88 0.16 1.42
CA VAL A 92 -14.34 1.04 0.38
C VAL A 92 -14.64 0.51 -1.03
N MET A 93 -14.64 -0.82 -1.24
CA MET A 93 -15.00 -1.41 -2.54
C MET A 93 -16.46 -1.16 -2.90
N LYS A 94 -17.40 -1.25 -1.94
CA LYS A 94 -18.81 -0.90 -2.15
C LYS A 94 -18.95 0.57 -2.53
N ALA A 95 -18.27 1.44 -1.79
CA ALA A 95 -18.33 2.88 -2.02
C ALA A 95 -17.74 3.27 -3.38
N LEU A 96 -16.61 2.68 -3.77
CA LEU A 96 -16.00 2.88 -5.09
C LEU A 96 -16.92 2.42 -6.23
N LYS A 97 -17.60 1.28 -6.05
CA LYS A 97 -18.59 0.78 -7.02
C LYS A 97 -19.78 1.72 -7.14
N GLU A 98 -20.30 2.23 -6.04
CA GLU A 98 -21.45 3.16 -6.03
C GLU A 98 -21.09 4.52 -6.63
N ALA A 99 -19.87 5.00 -6.35
CA ALA A 99 -19.38 6.29 -6.84
C ALA A 99 -19.19 6.31 -8.36
N ASP A 100 -18.68 5.21 -8.93
CA ASP A 100 -18.49 5.00 -10.38
C ASP A 100 -17.92 6.23 -11.13
N TYR A 101 -16.84 6.83 -10.61
CA TYR A 101 -16.20 7.98 -11.28
C TYR A 101 -15.42 7.58 -12.55
N GLY A 102 -15.57 6.34 -13.03
CA GLY A 102 -15.10 5.87 -14.32
C GLY A 102 -13.62 5.51 -14.41
N TYR A 103 -12.88 5.37 -13.30
CA TYR A 103 -11.47 4.95 -13.31
C TYR A 103 -11.33 3.49 -12.96
N SER A 104 -10.27 2.87 -13.47
CA SER A 104 -9.96 1.48 -13.11
C SER A 104 -9.50 1.40 -11.66
N VAL A 105 -9.99 0.38 -10.95
CA VAL A 105 -9.62 0.07 -9.57
C VAL A 105 -8.90 -1.27 -9.55
N VAL A 106 -7.68 -1.28 -9.04
CA VAL A 106 -6.87 -2.49 -8.83
C VAL A 106 -6.73 -2.70 -7.34
N VAL A 107 -7.04 -3.92 -6.86
CA VAL A 107 -6.87 -4.28 -5.46
C VAL A 107 -5.76 -5.34 -5.35
N SER A 108 -4.70 -5.01 -4.62
CA SER A 108 -3.59 -5.92 -4.32
C SER A 108 -3.81 -6.59 -2.98
N GLY A 109 -3.67 -7.92 -2.93
CA GLY A 109 -3.83 -8.74 -1.73
C GLY A 109 -3.70 -10.22 -2.06
N LEU A 110 -4.02 -11.11 -1.12
CA LEU A 110 -4.11 -12.53 -1.43
C LEU A 110 -5.30 -12.76 -2.37
N VAL A 111 -5.08 -13.41 -3.51
CA VAL A 111 -6.07 -13.52 -4.61
C VAL A 111 -7.44 -14.00 -4.12
N ASP A 112 -7.47 -15.11 -3.38
CA ASP A 112 -8.74 -15.68 -2.89
C ASP A 112 -9.42 -14.81 -1.83
N ASP A 113 -8.64 -14.10 -1.02
CA ASP A 113 -9.17 -13.23 0.02
C ASP A 113 -9.77 -11.95 -0.57
N VAL A 114 -9.08 -11.34 -1.53
CA VAL A 114 -9.58 -10.19 -2.31
C VAL A 114 -10.81 -10.58 -3.13
N ASP A 115 -10.84 -11.76 -3.75
CA ASP A 115 -12.03 -12.26 -4.47
C ASP A 115 -13.24 -12.42 -3.53
N CYS A 116 -13.01 -12.92 -2.31
CA CYS A 116 -14.05 -13.01 -1.30
C CYS A 116 -14.57 -11.63 -0.85
N CYS A 117 -13.68 -10.66 -0.66
CA CYS A 117 -14.06 -9.27 -0.36
C CYS A 117 -14.84 -8.62 -1.52
N ALA A 118 -14.38 -8.81 -2.76
CA ALA A 118 -15.04 -8.31 -3.96
C ALA A 118 -16.47 -8.85 -4.09
N LYS A 119 -16.65 -10.17 -3.94
CA LYS A 119 -17.98 -10.81 -3.97
C LYS A 119 -18.90 -10.27 -2.88
N THR A 120 -18.37 -10.07 -1.67
CA THR A 120 -19.13 -9.46 -0.56
C THR A 120 -19.54 -8.01 -0.86
N ALA A 121 -18.71 -7.27 -1.60
CA ALA A 121 -19.04 -5.94 -2.11
C ALA A 121 -19.95 -5.96 -3.36
N GLY A 122 -20.38 -7.15 -3.81
CA GLY A 122 -21.21 -7.32 -5.01
C GLY A 122 -20.46 -7.01 -6.31
N ILE A 123 -19.13 -7.21 -6.33
CA ILE A 123 -18.25 -6.97 -7.48
C ILE A 123 -17.78 -8.32 -8.03
N GLN A 124 -17.97 -8.51 -9.33
CA GLN A 124 -17.36 -9.62 -10.07
C GLN A 124 -16.03 -9.14 -10.65
N ARG A 125 -14.90 -9.73 -10.21
CA ARG A 125 -13.59 -9.40 -10.77
C ARG A 125 -13.51 -9.78 -12.26
N HIS A 126 -12.84 -8.94 -13.06
CA HIS A 126 -12.67 -9.15 -14.49
C HIS A 126 -11.30 -9.75 -14.88
N SER A 127 -10.25 -9.48 -14.10
CA SER A 127 -8.90 -10.01 -14.34
C SER A 127 -8.14 -10.21 -13.03
N VAL A 128 -7.07 -11.01 -13.09
CA VAL A 128 -6.15 -11.24 -11.97
C VAL A 128 -4.73 -11.29 -12.50
N ASP A 129 -3.84 -10.54 -11.84
CA ASP A 129 -2.40 -10.66 -12.01
C ASP A 129 -1.82 -11.48 -10.86
N ILE A 130 -0.85 -12.35 -11.14
CA ILE A 130 -0.19 -13.21 -10.15
C ILE A 130 1.32 -13.05 -10.26
N SER A 131 1.99 -12.77 -9.14
CA SER A 131 3.46 -12.79 -9.08
C SER A 131 3.94 -14.24 -9.08
N LEU A 132 4.83 -14.57 -10.01
CA LEU A 132 5.52 -15.87 -10.05
C LEU A 132 6.76 -15.92 -9.14
N GLY A 133 6.94 -14.92 -8.28
CA GLY A 133 8.07 -14.82 -7.36
C GLY A 133 9.34 -14.22 -7.97
N ILE A 134 10.43 -14.30 -7.22
CA ILE A 134 11.75 -13.79 -7.60
C ILE A 134 12.57 -14.95 -8.18
N TRP A 135 13.20 -14.73 -9.33
CA TRP A 135 13.98 -15.74 -10.06
C TRP A 135 15.45 -15.33 -10.12
N GLY A 136 16.38 -16.30 -10.11
CA GLY A 136 17.82 -16.07 -10.18
C GLY A 136 18.55 -16.46 -8.89
N ASN A 137 19.63 -15.76 -8.56
CA ASN A 137 20.41 -16.02 -7.35
C ASN A 137 19.74 -15.40 -6.12
N VAL A 138 18.77 -16.13 -5.55
CA VAL A 138 17.98 -15.71 -4.39
C VAL A 138 18.79 -15.62 -3.09
N ASP A 139 19.98 -16.22 -3.03
CA ASP A 139 20.86 -16.15 -1.85
C ASP A 139 21.43 -14.75 -1.62
N LYS A 140 21.34 -13.87 -2.63
CA LYS A 140 21.72 -12.45 -2.51
C LYS A 140 20.61 -11.57 -1.94
N LEU A 141 19.40 -12.11 -1.78
CA LEU A 141 18.30 -11.34 -1.23
C LEU A 141 18.46 -11.19 0.28
N PRO A 142 17.95 -10.08 0.87
CA PRO A 142 17.77 -10.01 2.30
C PRO A 142 16.94 -11.19 2.83
N GLU A 143 17.06 -11.44 4.13
CA GLU A 143 16.23 -12.43 4.82
C GLU A 143 14.74 -12.18 4.57
N THR A 144 13.93 -13.25 4.49
CA THR A 144 12.51 -13.17 4.11
C THR A 144 11.70 -12.20 4.99
N GLN A 145 12.03 -12.10 6.28
CA GLN A 145 11.36 -11.18 7.20
C GLN A 145 11.68 -9.71 6.88
N VAL A 146 12.90 -9.42 6.44
CA VAL A 146 13.29 -8.08 5.94
C VAL A 146 12.66 -7.80 4.57
N LEU A 147 12.57 -8.81 3.71
CA LEU A 147 11.88 -8.69 2.41
C LEU A 147 10.39 -8.38 2.59
N GLU A 148 9.71 -8.98 3.57
CA GLU A 148 8.30 -8.68 3.84
C GLU A 148 8.08 -7.19 4.17
N ILE A 149 9.06 -6.52 4.78
CA ILE A 149 9.02 -5.07 5.02
C ILE A 149 9.40 -4.28 3.77
N THR A 150 10.55 -4.56 3.18
CA THR A 150 11.08 -3.74 2.06
C THR A 150 10.20 -3.81 0.81
N THR A 151 9.58 -4.96 0.54
CA THR A 151 8.72 -5.16 -0.64
C THR A 151 7.36 -4.48 -0.53
N MET A 152 6.93 -4.01 0.65
CA MET A 152 5.68 -3.24 0.78
C MET A 152 5.71 -1.96 -0.07
N CYS A 153 6.87 -1.31 -0.29
CA CYS A 153 6.91 -0.15 -1.19
C CYS A 153 6.71 -0.53 -2.67
N GLY A 154 7.02 -1.77 -3.07
CA GLY A 154 7.01 -2.23 -4.47
C GLY A 154 8.08 -1.59 -5.39
N HIS A 155 8.55 -0.39 -5.09
CA HIS A 155 9.55 0.36 -5.87
C HIS A 155 10.99 0.21 -5.32
N ALA A 156 11.19 -0.63 -4.31
CA ALA A 156 12.47 -0.82 -3.63
C ALA A 156 13.07 0.46 -3.02
N MET A 157 12.24 1.43 -2.62
CA MET A 157 12.69 2.68 -1.97
C MET A 157 13.07 2.51 -0.50
N ILE A 158 12.71 1.37 0.11
CA ILE A 158 13.02 1.06 1.51
C ILE A 158 14.20 0.10 1.52
N SER A 159 15.35 0.56 2.02
CA SER A 159 16.56 -0.24 2.05
C SER A 159 16.53 -1.27 3.19
N ALA A 160 17.12 -2.44 2.96
CA ALA A 160 17.29 -3.45 4.00
C ALA A 160 18.10 -2.92 5.20
N GLY A 161 19.13 -2.10 4.95
CA GLY A 161 19.93 -1.47 6.01
C GLY A 161 19.12 -0.52 6.90
N LEU A 162 18.14 0.21 6.34
CA LEU A 162 17.25 1.04 7.15
C LEU A 162 16.35 0.18 8.04
N VAL A 163 15.83 -0.94 7.52
CA VAL A 163 15.04 -1.90 8.31
C VAL A 163 15.87 -2.48 9.45
N THR A 164 17.10 -2.94 9.18
CA THR A 164 18.01 -3.46 10.22
C THR A 164 18.28 -2.43 11.31
N LYS A 165 18.58 -1.18 10.92
CA LYS A 165 18.78 -0.09 11.86
C LYS A 165 17.55 0.15 12.74
N MET A 166 16.34 0.13 12.15
CA MET A 166 15.09 0.28 12.91
C MET A 166 14.93 -0.82 13.96
N VAL A 167 15.20 -2.07 13.60
CA VAL A 167 15.15 -3.20 14.55
C VAL A 167 16.16 -3.01 15.68
N GLU A 168 17.40 -2.62 15.38
CA GLU A 168 18.44 -2.35 16.39
C GLU A 168 18.06 -1.20 17.34
N ASP A 169 17.46 -0.13 16.81
CA ASP A 169 16.99 1.00 17.63
C ASP A 169 15.85 0.62 18.56
N ILE A 170 14.93 -0.25 18.09
CA ILE A 170 13.85 -0.81 18.93
C ILE A 170 14.44 -1.65 20.06
N ARG A 171 15.34 -2.58 19.75
CA ARG A 171 15.98 -3.46 20.74
C ARG A 171 16.73 -2.70 21.82
N ALA A 172 17.38 -1.61 21.44
CA ALA A 172 18.11 -0.76 22.37
C ALA A 172 17.22 0.23 23.14
N GLY A 173 15.90 0.21 22.94
CA GLY A 173 14.95 1.14 23.57
C GLY A 173 15.11 2.59 23.10
N ARG A 174 15.76 2.83 21.96
CA ARG A 174 15.97 4.18 21.39
C ARG A 174 14.78 4.68 20.59
N ARG A 175 13.92 3.78 20.13
CA ARG A 175 12.77 4.07 19.26
C ARG A 175 11.65 3.07 19.48
N THR A 176 10.39 3.49 19.37
CA THR A 176 9.25 2.57 19.39
C THR A 176 9.07 1.91 18.02
N ALA A 177 8.42 0.75 17.96
CA ALA A 177 8.14 0.12 16.66
C ALA A 177 7.23 0.96 15.76
N LYS A 178 6.29 1.70 16.37
CA LYS A 178 5.44 2.66 15.67
C LYS A 178 6.26 3.76 14.99
N ASP A 179 7.12 4.45 15.74
CA ASP A 179 7.97 5.52 15.18
C ASP A 179 8.91 4.98 14.09
N ALA A 180 9.39 3.74 14.25
CA ALA A 180 10.21 3.07 13.27
C ALA A 180 9.44 2.75 11.97
N ALA A 181 8.20 2.28 12.09
CA ALA A 181 7.32 2.03 10.94
C ALA A 181 6.97 3.32 10.19
N GLU A 182 6.69 4.40 10.92
CA GLU A 182 6.47 5.73 10.34
C GLU A 182 7.72 6.21 9.58
N GLU A 183 8.92 6.03 10.14
CA GLU A 183 10.18 6.34 9.45
C GLU A 183 10.36 5.54 8.16
N LEU A 184 10.07 4.24 8.18
CA LEU A 184 10.14 3.38 6.98
C LEU A 184 9.11 3.73 5.91
N SER A 185 8.03 4.42 6.27
CA SER A 185 7.00 4.86 5.34
C SER A 185 7.44 6.08 4.52
N LYS A 186 8.30 6.95 5.07
CA LYS A 186 8.74 8.21 4.42
C LYS A 186 9.39 8.02 3.04
N PRO A 187 10.27 7.02 2.81
CA PRO A 187 10.84 6.78 1.49
C PRO A 187 9.81 6.35 0.42
N CYS A 188 8.61 5.88 0.83
CA CYS A 188 7.56 5.46 -0.09
C CYS A 188 6.81 6.66 -0.68
N ALA A 189 7.33 7.24 -1.76
CA ALA A 189 6.77 8.46 -2.37
C ALA A 189 5.33 8.36 -2.92
N CYS A 190 4.72 7.18 -2.95
CA CYS A 190 3.35 6.97 -3.45
C CYS A 190 2.32 6.58 -2.38
N GLY A 191 2.75 6.30 -1.14
CA GLY A 191 1.84 6.01 -0.02
C GLY A 191 1.25 4.60 0.02
N ILE A 192 1.89 3.61 -0.61
CA ILE A 192 1.42 2.21 -0.58
C ILE A 192 2.00 1.40 0.57
N PHE A 193 3.01 1.91 1.28
CA PHE A 193 3.60 1.22 2.42
C PHE A 193 2.59 1.12 3.58
N ASN A 194 2.51 -0.03 4.23
CA ASN A 194 1.58 -0.27 5.34
C ASN A 194 2.31 -0.12 6.69
N PRO A 195 2.19 1.04 7.36
CA PRO A 195 2.91 1.28 8.63
C PRO A 195 2.43 0.36 9.75
N HIS A 196 1.13 0.02 9.82
CA HIS A 196 0.61 -0.87 10.86
C HIS A 196 1.20 -2.28 10.75
N LYS A 197 1.26 -2.82 9.53
CA LYS A 197 1.92 -4.11 9.29
C LYS A 197 3.42 -4.03 9.59
N ALA A 198 4.08 -2.93 9.20
CA ALA A 198 5.50 -2.74 9.46
C ALA A 198 5.82 -2.69 10.96
N GLU A 199 5.02 -1.99 11.76
CA GLU A 199 5.16 -1.92 13.21
C GLU A 199 5.16 -3.33 13.84
N ARG A 200 4.16 -4.15 13.50
CA ARG A 200 4.07 -5.53 13.98
C ARG A 200 5.29 -6.36 13.60
N LEU A 201 5.72 -6.30 12.33
CA LEU A 201 6.85 -7.09 11.84
C LEU A 201 8.18 -6.64 12.48
N LEU A 202 8.35 -5.36 12.73
CA LEU A 202 9.53 -4.82 13.41
C LEU A 202 9.60 -5.30 14.87
N LEU A 203 8.46 -5.34 15.58
CA LEU A 203 8.39 -5.93 16.93
C LEU A 203 8.78 -7.41 16.92
N GLU A 204 8.16 -8.19 16.02
CA GLU A 204 8.47 -9.62 15.89
C GLU A 204 9.95 -9.89 15.57
N LEU A 205 10.57 -9.02 14.76
CA LEU A 205 12.01 -9.09 14.44
C LEU A 205 12.89 -8.72 15.64
N ALA A 206 12.51 -7.68 16.38
CA ALA A 206 13.25 -7.22 17.55
C ALA A 206 13.22 -8.22 18.71
N GLU A 207 12.16 -9.02 18.83
CA GLU A 207 12.03 -10.06 19.86
C GLU A 207 12.80 -11.36 19.53
N LYS A 208 13.00 -11.66 18.23
CA LYS A 208 13.62 -12.92 17.76
C LYS A 208 15.15 -12.84 17.69
N LEU A 209 15.71 -11.63 17.55
CA LEU A 209 17.15 -11.38 17.42
C LEU A 209 17.75 -10.93 18.74
#